data_AF-A0A1G1E0X2-F1
#
_entry.id   AF-A0A1G1E0X2-F1
#
_cell.length_a   1.000
_cell.length_b   1.000
_cell.length_c   1.000
_cell.angle_alpha   90.00
_cell.angle_beta   90.00
_cell.angle_gamma   90.00
#
_symmetry.space_group_name_H-M   'P 1'
#
loop_
_entity.id
_entity.type
_entity.pdbx_description
1 polymer ?
#
loop_
_entity_poly.entity_id
_entity_poly.type
_entity_poly.pdbx_seq_one_letter_code
_entity_poly.pdbx_strand_id
1 'polypeptide(L)'
;MLNENDGIVLDPYCGSGTTLLAAKLLHKKFIGIDISEEYIKFSAQRLQNASSEKIAVEEEIQKHIVQKTFKQRKENGEFTGKHRITSNYKIFEEQENAANQLQLLEEQTKYAAIHNKRPRPV
;
A
#
# COMPACT_ATOMS: atom_id res chain seq x y z
N MET A 1 18.65 0.89 -23.02
CA MET A 1 18.19 1.26 -21.66
C MET A 1 17.20 2.40 -21.80
N LEU A 2 16.14 2.43 -21.00
CA LEU A 2 15.24 3.58 -20.92
C LEU A 2 16.03 4.75 -20.33
N ASN A 3 16.58 5.59 -21.20
CA ASN A 3 17.24 6.82 -20.80
C ASN A 3 16.23 7.66 -20.02
N GLU A 4 16.68 8.28 -18.94
CA GLU A 4 15.85 8.82 -17.85
C GLU A 4 14.75 9.79 -18.32
N ASN A 5 14.87 10.39 -19.51
CA ASN A 5 14.04 11.52 -19.91
C ASN A 5 13.19 11.39 -21.19
N ASP A 6 13.27 10.35 -22.04
CA ASP A 6 12.53 10.43 -23.34
C ASP A 6 12.13 9.11 -24.05
N GLY A 7 12.11 7.98 -23.35
CA GLY A 7 11.67 6.71 -23.95
C GLY A 7 10.15 6.57 -24.10
N ILE A 8 9.71 5.83 -25.12
CA ILE A 8 8.33 5.35 -25.28
C ILE A 8 8.27 3.89 -24.80
N VAL A 9 7.32 3.58 -23.93
CA VAL A 9 7.02 2.20 -23.50
C VAL A 9 6.19 1.51 -24.59
N LEU A 10 6.69 0.43 -25.18
CA LEU A 10 5.95 -0.39 -26.14
C LEU A 10 5.55 -1.70 -25.48
N ASP A 11 4.26 -2.01 -25.50
CA ASP A 11 3.72 -3.29 -25.07
C ASP A 11 2.88 -3.92 -26.21
N PRO A 12 3.40 -4.94 -26.92
CA PRO A 12 2.70 -5.54 -28.05
C PRO A 12 1.57 -6.52 -27.66
N TYR A 13 1.38 -6.77 -26.36
CA TYR A 13 0.33 -7.65 -25.82
C TYR A 13 -0.29 -7.03 -24.57
N CYS A 14 -0.81 -5.81 -24.71
CA CYS A 14 -1.14 -4.97 -23.56
C CYS A 14 -2.32 -5.48 -22.72
N GLY A 15 -3.19 -6.35 -23.26
CA GLY A 15 -4.30 -6.97 -22.55
C GLY A 15 -5.11 -5.97 -21.73
N SER A 16 -5.17 -6.19 -20.41
CA SER A 16 -5.89 -5.34 -19.46
C SER A 16 -5.22 -3.97 -19.18
N GLY A 17 -4.10 -3.67 -19.81
CA GLY A 17 -3.43 -2.36 -19.80
C GLY A 17 -2.57 -2.08 -18.57
N THR A 18 -2.12 -3.08 -17.81
CA THR A 18 -1.29 -2.89 -16.61
C THR A 18 0.01 -2.11 -16.90
N THR A 19 0.73 -2.50 -17.96
CA THR A 19 1.96 -1.82 -18.40
C THR A 19 1.70 -0.37 -18.79
N LEU A 20 0.59 -0.12 -19.51
CA LEU A 20 0.22 1.21 -19.97
C LEU A 20 -0.18 2.11 -18.82
N LEU A 21 -0.90 1.55 -17.83
CA LEU A 21 -1.29 2.26 -16.63
C LEU A 21 -0.06 2.67 -15.81
N ALA A 22 0.90 1.77 -15.63
CA ALA A 22 2.17 2.09 -14.97
C ALA A 22 2.93 3.18 -15.73
N ALA A 23 3.03 3.09 -17.06
CA ALA A 23 3.66 4.12 -17.88
C ALA A 23 2.97 5.48 -17.75
N LYS A 24 1.63 5.50 -17.72
CA LYS A 24 0.82 6.71 -17.50
C LYS A 24 1.09 7.34 -16.14
N LEU A 25 1.10 6.53 -15.07
CA LEU A 25 1.35 6.99 -13.70
C LEU A 25 2.79 7.51 -13.51
N LEU A 26 3.74 6.97 -14.26
CA LEU A 26 5.13 7.43 -14.31
C LEU A 26 5.37 8.59 -15.28
N HIS A 27 4.30 9.17 -15.83
CA HIS A 27 4.35 10.27 -16.81
C HIS A 27 5.22 9.95 -18.04
N LYS A 28 5.24 8.69 -18.48
CA LYS A 28 5.93 8.24 -19.69
C LYS A 28 4.97 8.10 -20.87
N LYS A 29 5.48 8.30 -22.09
CA LYS A 29 4.74 7.99 -23.32
C LYS A 29 4.66 6.47 -23.49
N PHE A 30 3.57 5.96 -24.03
CA PHE A 30 3.38 4.53 -24.25
C PHE A 30 2.57 4.21 -25.51
N ILE A 31 2.77 3.00 -26.03
CA ILE A 31 1.98 2.39 -27.10
C ILE A 31 1.64 0.98 -26.65
N GLY A 32 0.35 0.65 -26.61
CA GLY A 32 -0.15 -0.69 -26.33
C GLY A 32 -0.85 -1.26 -27.55
N ILE A 33 -0.58 -2.52 -27.85
CA ILE A 33 -1.23 -3.27 -28.93
C ILE A 33 -1.83 -4.54 -28.33
N ASP A 34 -3.04 -4.86 -28.73
CA ASP A 34 -3.66 -6.15 -28.47
C ASP A 34 -4.55 -6.50 -29.68
N ILE A 35 -4.73 -7.79 -29.94
CA ILE A 35 -5.60 -8.25 -31.03
C ILE A 35 -7.08 -8.23 -30.61
N SER A 36 -7.35 -8.34 -29.31
CA SER A 36 -8.69 -8.35 -28.77
C SER A 36 -9.22 -6.93 -28.59
N GLU A 37 -10.26 -6.60 -29.35
CA GLU A 37 -10.98 -5.33 -29.20
C GLU A 37 -11.57 -5.14 -27.79
N GLU A 38 -11.97 -6.23 -27.13
CA GLU A 38 -12.50 -6.19 -25.77
C GLU A 38 -11.43 -5.72 -24.78
N TYR A 39 -10.21 -6.27 -24.88
CA TYR A 39 -9.09 -5.84 -24.05
C TYR A 39 -8.64 -4.41 -24.37
N ILE A 40 -8.71 -3.98 -25.63
CA ILE A 40 -8.47 -2.57 -26.00
C ILE A 40 -9.49 -1.65 -25.32
N LYS A 41 -10.79 -1.99 -25.35
CA LYS A 41 -11.84 -1.18 -24.70
C LYS A 41 -11.65 -1.12 -23.19
N PHE A 42 -11.39 -2.28 -22.58
CA PHE A 42 -11.15 -2.39 -21.14
C PHE A 42 -9.91 -1.57 -20.72
N SER A 43 -8.78 -1.73 -21.40
CA SER A 43 -7.56 -0.99 -21.11
C SER A 43 -7.74 0.52 -21.32
N ALA A 44 -8.48 0.96 -22.34
CA ALA A 44 -8.80 2.38 -22.55
C ALA A 44 -9.63 2.98 -21.42
N GLN A 45 -10.70 2.28 -20.97
CA GLN A 45 -11.51 2.69 -19.82
C GLN A 45 -10.67 2.76 -18.54
N ARG A 46 -9.83 1.74 -18.32
CA ARG A 46 -8.90 1.69 -17.19
C ARG A 46 -7.93 2.86 -17.18
N LEU A 47 -7.37 3.18 -18.35
CA LEU A 47 -6.47 4.32 -18.52
C LEU A 47 -7.19 5.65 -18.26
N GLN A 48 -8.45 5.82 -18.66
CA GLN A 48 -9.22 7.03 -18.34
C GLN A 48 -9.39 7.21 -16.82
N ASN A 49 -9.60 6.10 -16.10
CA ASN A 49 -9.77 6.07 -14.65
C ASN A 49 -8.46 5.83 -13.86
N ALA A 50 -7.31 6.16 -14.45
CA ALA A 50 -6.01 5.89 -13.84
C ALA A 50 -5.83 6.52 -12.44
N SER A 51 -6.48 7.65 -12.16
CA SER A 51 -6.41 8.33 -10.85
C SER A 51 -7.02 7.51 -9.72
N SER A 52 -8.11 6.77 -9.98
CA SER A 52 -8.74 5.89 -8.97
C SER A 52 -7.91 4.65 -8.67
N GLU A 53 -7.03 4.22 -9.58
CA GLU A 53 -6.16 3.05 -9.37
C GLU A 53 -4.82 3.39 -8.70
N LYS A 54 -4.54 4.68 -8.46
CA LYS A 54 -3.27 5.11 -7.87
C LYS A 54 -2.98 4.45 -6.52
N ILE A 55 -4.01 4.33 -5.67
CA ILE A 55 -3.92 3.67 -4.36
C ILE A 55 -3.56 2.18 -4.52
N ALA A 56 -4.29 1.45 -5.36
CA ALA A 56 -4.04 0.03 -5.59
C ALA A 56 -2.65 -0.22 -6.22
N VAL A 57 -2.21 0.64 -7.13
CA VAL A 57 -0.87 0.57 -7.71
C VAL A 57 0.21 0.85 -6.67
N GLU A 58 0.02 1.86 -5.82
CA GLU A 58 0.93 2.15 -4.71
C GLU A 58 1.03 0.96 -3.74
N GLU A 59 -0.11 0.35 -3.38
CA GLU A 59 -0.15 -0.88 -2.57
C GLU A 59 0.60 -2.05 -3.20
N GLU A 60 0.42 -2.29 -4.50
CA GLU A 60 1.14 -3.35 -5.23
C GLU A 60 2.65 -3.09 -5.34
N ILE A 61 3.06 -1.83 -5.55
CA ILE A 61 4.48 -1.44 -5.55
C ILE A 61 5.11 -1.70 -4.18
N GLN A 62 4.41 -1.41 -3.08
CA GLN A 62 4.91 -1.70 -1.73
C GLN A 62 5.14 -3.19 -1.50
N LYS A 63 4.34 -4.08 -2.11
CA LYS A 63 4.54 -5.55 -2.02
C LYS A 63 5.85 -6.03 -2.66
N HIS A 64 6.35 -5.31 -3.68
CA HIS A 64 7.59 -5.66 -4.38
C HIS A 64 8.85 -5.22 -3.62
N ILE A 65 8.72 -4.37 -2.60
CA ILE A 65 9.83 -3.98 -1.73
C ILE A 65 9.99 -5.02 -0.63
N VAL A 66 11.10 -5.76 -0.68
CA VAL A 66 11.46 -6.71 0.37
C VAL A 66 11.99 -5.94 1.59
N GLN A 67 11.10 -5.53 2.49
CA GLN A 67 11.48 -4.86 3.74
C GLN A 67 12.29 -5.77 4.67
N LYS A 68 11.95 -7.07 4.69
CA LYS A 68 12.63 -8.10 5.48
C LYS A 68 12.96 -9.28 4.59
N THR A 69 14.20 -9.73 4.67
CA THR A 69 14.64 -10.95 3.99
C THR A 69 13.90 -12.16 4.55
N PHE A 70 13.86 -13.24 3.77
CA PHE A 70 13.32 -14.52 4.25
C PHE A 70 14.01 -15.01 5.54
N LYS A 71 15.32 -14.78 5.66
CA LYS A 71 16.11 -15.11 6.85
C LYS A 71 15.62 -14.33 8.07
N GLN A 72 15.48 -13.00 7.96
CA GLN A 72 14.98 -12.15 9.05
C GLN A 72 13.55 -12.50 9.46
N ARG A 73 12.66 -12.78 8.49
CA ARG A 73 11.29 -13.23 8.77
C ARG A 73 11.29 -14.55 9.56
N LYS A 74 12.20 -15.47 9.24
CA LYS A 74 12.35 -16.74 9.95
C LYS A 74 12.88 -16.56 11.36
N GLU A 75 13.86 -15.69 11.56
CA GLU A 75 14.41 -15.33 12.88
C GLU A 75 13.36 -14.66 13.78
N ASN A 76 12.47 -13.85 13.20
CA ASN A 76 11.36 -13.18 13.90
C ASN A 76 10.10 -14.06 14.08
N GLY A 77 10.10 -15.31 13.61
CA GLY A 77 8.92 -16.19 13.69
C GLY A 77 7.75 -15.83 12.76
N GLU A 78 7.97 -14.95 11.77
CA GLU A 78 6.99 -14.45 10.78
C GLU A 78 6.75 -15.43 9.61
N PHE A 79 6.86 -16.75 9.84
CA PHE A 79 6.76 -17.78 8.80
C PHE A 79 5.30 -18.18 8.50
N THR A 80 4.85 -17.98 7.26
CA THR A 80 3.46 -18.18 6.80
C THR A 80 3.25 -19.47 5.98
N GLY A 81 3.98 -20.55 6.28
CA GLY A 81 3.78 -21.82 5.60
C GLY A 81 2.33 -22.33 5.64
N LYS A 82 1.89 -23.01 4.58
CA LYS A 82 0.51 -23.51 4.31
C LYS A 82 -0.12 -24.39 5.43
N HIS A 83 0.63 -24.71 6.48
CA HIS A 83 0.20 -25.49 7.65
C HIS A 83 0.16 -24.70 8.97
N ARG A 84 0.22 -23.35 8.94
CA ARG A 84 -0.17 -22.54 10.09
C ARG A 84 -1.65 -22.19 9.99
N ILE A 85 -2.49 -23.05 10.52
CA ILE A 85 -3.81 -22.60 10.97
C ILE A 85 -3.56 -21.63 12.15
N THR A 86 -4.28 -20.51 12.13
CA THR A 86 -4.40 -19.43 13.14
C THR A 86 -3.27 -18.40 13.29
N SER A 87 -3.63 -17.12 13.11
CA SER A 87 -3.13 -15.96 13.92
C SER A 87 -3.81 -14.61 13.61
N ASN A 88 -4.73 -14.49 12.64
CA ASN A 88 -5.39 -13.19 12.41
C ASN A 88 -6.18 -12.71 13.63
N TYR A 89 -6.91 -13.60 14.31
CA TYR A 89 -7.73 -13.24 15.48
C TYR A 89 -6.90 -12.65 16.64
N LYS A 90 -5.72 -13.22 16.92
CA LYS A 90 -4.81 -12.71 17.97
C LYS A 90 -4.19 -11.35 17.63
N ILE A 91 -3.84 -11.12 16.36
CA ILE A 91 -3.26 -9.85 15.92
C ILE A 91 -4.31 -8.73 16.02
N PHE A 92 -5.57 -9.01 15.66
CA PHE A 92 -6.67 -8.06 15.82
C PHE A 92 -6.93 -7.73 17.29
N GLU A 93 -7.00 -8.74 18.18
CA GLU A 93 -7.17 -8.52 19.62
C GLU A 93 -6.02 -7.70 20.24
N GLU A 94 -4.77 -7.97 19.87
CA GLU A 94 -3.62 -7.22 20.39
C GLU A 94 -3.59 -5.76 19.90
N GLN A 95 -3.97 -5.49 18.65
CA GLN A 95 -4.06 -4.13 18.11
C GLN A 95 -5.22 -3.34 18.72
N GLU A 96 -6.39 -3.97 18.88
CA GLU A 96 -7.56 -3.34 19.51
C GLU A 96 -7.27 -3.01 20.98
N ASN A 97 -6.63 -3.92 21.72
CA ASN A 97 -6.22 -3.68 23.10
C ASN A 97 -5.18 -2.56 23.23
N ALA A 98 -4.20 -2.50 22.32
CA ALA A 98 -3.20 -1.42 22.32
C ALA A 98 -3.82 -0.05 22.02
N ALA A 99 -4.75 0.03 21.06
CA ALA A 99 -5.48 1.25 20.73
C ALA A 99 -6.33 1.75 21.91
N ASN A 100 -7.06 0.84 22.57
CA ASN A 100 -7.87 1.16 23.74
C ASN A 100 -7.01 1.68 24.91
N GLN A 101 -5.82 1.10 25.12
CA GLN A 101 -4.93 1.53 26.20
C GLN A 101 -4.29 2.90 25.93
N LEU A 102 -3.94 3.21 24.67
CA LEU A 102 -3.46 4.53 24.27
C LEU A 102 -4.53 5.61 24.47
N GLN A 103 -5.77 5.33 24.07
CA GLN A 103 -6.89 6.25 24.24
C GLN A 103 -7.14 6.56 25.73
N LEU A 104 -7.07 5.55 26.59
CA LEU A 104 -7.21 5.73 28.05
C LEU A 104 -6.08 6.61 28.63
N LEU A 105 -4.85 6.43 28.16
CA LEU A 105 -3.69 7.24 28.57
C LEU A 105 -3.83 8.70 28.09
N GLU A 106 -4.34 8.93 26.88
CA GLU A 106 -4.62 10.28 26.37
C GLU A 106 -5.70 10.99 27.19
N GLU A 107 -6.76 10.28 27.58
CA GLU A 107 -7.82 10.82 28.43
C GLU A 107 -7.31 11.16 29.84
N GLN A 108 -6.50 10.28 30.43
CA GLN A 108 -5.90 10.50 31.75
C GLN A 108 -4.91 11.67 31.75
N THR A 109 -4.06 11.79 30.72
CA THR A 109 -3.12 12.90 30.58
C THR A 109 -3.84 14.23 30.36
N LYS A 110 -4.92 14.23 29.59
CA LYS A 110 -5.79 15.40 29.41
C LYS A 110 -6.44 15.80 30.73
N TYR A 111 -7.02 14.86 31.47
CA TYR A 111 -7.60 15.12 32.80
C TYR A 111 -6.57 15.71 33.78
N ALA A 112 -5.37 15.11 33.84
CA ALA A 112 -4.28 15.60 34.68
C ALA A 112 -3.82 17.01 34.29
N ALA A 113 -3.76 17.35 32.99
CA ALA A 113 -3.39 18.67 32.51
C ALA A 113 -4.42 19.76 32.87
N ILE A 114 -5.71 19.40 32.93
CA ILE A 114 -6.79 20.32 33.32
C ILE A 114 -6.78 20.55 34.84
N HIS A 115 -6.48 19.52 35.63
CA HIS A 115 -6.56 19.56 37.09
C HIS A 115 -5.24 19.87 37.83
N ASN A 116 -4.08 19.90 37.16
CA ASN A 116 -2.79 20.33 37.76
C ASN A 116 -2.48 21.83 37.66
N LYS A 117 -3.43 22.67 37.25
CA LYS A 117 -3.31 24.13 37.45
C LYS A 117 -3.58 24.48 38.93
N ARG A 118 -2.65 24.12 39.82
CA ARG A 118 -2.63 24.69 41.18
C ARG A 118 -2.22 26.17 41.06
N PRO A 119 -2.93 27.11 41.70
CA PRO A 119 -2.47 28.50 41.75
C PRO A 119 -1.11 28.55 42.46
N ARG A 120 -0.16 29.31 41.91
CA ARG A 120 1.10 29.62 42.61
C ARG A 120 0.74 30.34 43.92
N PRO A 121 1.28 29.93 45.08
CA PRO A 121 1.12 30.70 46.29
C PRO A 121 1.76 32.09 46.08
N VAL A 122 0.99 33.13 46.37
CA VAL A 122 1.44 34.53 46.44
C VAL A 122 2.23 34.78 47.71
#